data_AF-A0A3R7WAD6-F1
#
_entry.id   AF-A0A3R7WAD6-F1
#
_cell.length_a   1.000
_cell.length_b   1.000
_cell.length_c   1.000
_cell.angle_alpha   90.00
_cell.angle_beta   90.00
_cell.angle_gamma   90.00
#
_symmetry.space_group_name_H-M   'P 1'
#
loop_
_entity.id
_entity.type
_entity.pdbx_description
1 polymer ?
#
loop_
_entity_poly.entity_id
_entity_poly.type
_entity_poly.pdbx_seq_one_letter_code
_entity_poly.pdbx_strand_id
1 'polypeptide(L)'
;MDSTKILDTARKLVSSDRNDTHGEKVANHENIARLWSGYLQNKTQLNIIILPEDVANLMTLLKIARTQLGKFNPDDFIDMCGYSAIAGEIKHKRQQLSTTLGVSNDKKDKKTINK
;
A
#
# COMPACT_ATOMS: atom_id res chain seq x y z
N MET A 1 -11.30 20.82 12.67
CA MET A 1 -10.37 20.74 11.52
C MET A 1 -11.20 20.68 10.26
N ASP A 2 -10.85 21.41 9.21
CA ASP A 2 -11.55 21.32 7.91
C ASP A 2 -10.95 20.19 7.06
N SER A 3 -11.66 19.78 6.00
CA SER A 3 -11.26 18.67 5.14
C SER A 3 -9.90 18.91 4.46
N THR A 4 -9.62 20.16 4.07
CA THR A 4 -8.33 20.53 3.46
C THR A 4 -7.17 20.30 4.42
N LYS A 5 -7.29 20.70 5.70
CA LYS A 5 -6.25 20.46 6.71
C LYS A 5 -6.03 18.98 6.99
N ILE A 6 -7.07 18.15 6.92
CA ILE A 6 -6.93 16.69 7.05
C ILE A 6 -6.06 16.16 5.90
N LEU A 7 -6.39 16.53 4.66
CA LEU A 7 -5.65 16.11 3.47
C LEU A 7 -4.20 16.59 3.49
N ASP A 8 -3.96 17.85 3.88
CA ASP A 8 -2.61 18.40 3.97
C ASP A 8 -1.75 17.70 5.02
N THR A 9 -2.36 17.32 6.14
CA THR A 9 -1.67 16.58 7.19
C THR A 9 -1.36 15.16 6.74
N ALA A 10 -2.34 14.47 6.14
CA ALA A 10 -2.15 13.13 5.57
C ALA A 10 -1.03 13.14 4.52
N ARG A 11 -1.02 14.13 3.60
CA ARG A 11 0.03 14.33 2.59
C ARG A 11 1.43 14.38 3.21
N LYS A 12 1.61 15.15 4.29
CA LYS A 12 2.90 15.23 4.99
C LYS A 12 3.31 13.87 5.57
N LEU A 13 2.37 13.13 6.15
CA LEU A 13 2.63 11.82 6.75
C LEU A 13 2.97 10.74 5.73
N VAL A 14 2.37 10.80 4.54
CA VAL A 14 2.64 9.84 3.45
C VAL A 14 3.82 10.22 2.56
N SER A 15 4.36 11.43 2.68
CA SER A 15 5.50 11.89 1.88
C SER A 15 6.75 11.01 2.07
N SER A 16 7.59 11.00 1.03
CA SER A 16 8.84 10.24 0.93
C SER A 16 9.91 10.66 1.94
N ASP A 17 9.81 11.85 2.51
CA ASP A 17 10.77 12.37 3.51
C ASP A 17 10.79 11.52 4.79
N ARG A 18 9.78 10.65 4.99
CA ARG A 18 9.72 9.68 6.10
C ARG A 18 10.25 8.28 5.75
N ASN A 19 10.65 8.03 4.49
CA ASN A 19 11.14 6.72 4.07
C ASN A 19 12.45 6.35 4.77
N ASP A 20 13.29 7.34 5.11
CA ASP A 20 14.58 7.12 5.76
C ASP A 20 14.44 6.52 7.18
N THR A 21 13.30 6.74 7.85
CA THR A 21 13.08 6.22 9.22
C THR A 21 12.35 4.88 9.25
N HIS A 22 11.49 4.61 8.27
CA HIS A 22 10.58 3.46 8.31
C HIS A 22 10.78 2.47 7.18
N GLY A 23 11.65 2.74 6.20
CA GLY A 23 11.76 1.94 4.98
C GLY A 23 10.68 2.27 3.96
N GLU A 24 10.81 1.69 2.76
CA GLU A 24 9.89 1.94 1.65
C GLU A 24 8.50 1.36 1.96
N LYS A 25 7.46 2.18 1.80
CA LYS A 25 6.10 1.88 2.27
C LYS A 25 5.53 0.63 1.59
N VAL A 26 5.78 0.43 0.29
CA VAL A 26 5.29 -0.74 -0.45
C VAL A 26 5.96 -2.01 0.07
N ALA A 27 7.29 -2.02 0.23
CA ALA A 27 8.04 -3.14 0.78
C ALA A 27 7.57 -3.50 2.20
N ASN A 28 7.26 -2.50 3.02
CA ASN A 28 6.69 -2.74 4.35
C ASN A 28 5.31 -3.40 4.29
N HIS A 29 4.41 -2.90 3.44
CA HIS A 29 3.09 -3.50 3.29
C HIS A 29 3.17 -4.91 2.71
N GLU A 30 4.14 -5.20 1.83
CA GLU A 30 4.40 -6.56 1.37
C GLU A 30 4.86 -7.49 2.50
N ASN A 31 5.78 -7.02 3.35
CA ASN A 31 6.22 -7.78 4.50
C ASN A 31 5.07 -8.08 5.46
N ILE A 32 4.23 -7.07 5.76
CA ILE A 32 3.04 -7.25 6.60
C ILE A 32 2.07 -8.23 5.96
N ALA A 33 1.84 -8.14 4.65
CA ALA A 33 0.95 -9.04 3.92
C ALA A 33 1.41 -10.50 4.03
N ARG A 34 2.71 -10.77 3.86
CA ARG A 34 3.31 -12.11 4.05
C ARG A 34 3.14 -12.60 5.49
N LEU A 35 3.42 -11.73 6.47
CA LEU A 35 3.30 -12.06 7.90
C LEU A 35 1.85 -12.41 8.28
N TRP A 36 0.87 -11.62 7.85
CA TRP A 36 -0.54 -11.85 8.15
C TRP A 36 -1.07 -13.10 7.45
N SER A 37 -0.69 -13.33 6.19
CA SER A 37 -1.04 -14.54 5.45
C SER A 37 -0.54 -15.79 6.17
N GLY A 38 0.75 -15.82 6.54
CA GLY A 38 1.33 -16.96 7.27
C GLY A 38 0.71 -17.17 8.65
N TYR A 39 0.45 -16.09 9.39
CA TYR A 39 -0.25 -16.17 10.67
C TYR A 39 -1.65 -16.77 10.54
N LEU A 40 -2.45 -16.30 9.56
CA LEU A 40 -3.81 -16.79 9.35
C LEU A 40 -3.83 -18.23 8.84
N GLN A 41 -2.91 -18.60 7.95
CA GLN A 41 -2.73 -19.98 7.51
C GLN A 41 -2.46 -20.91 8.71
N ASN A 42 -1.51 -20.56 9.59
CA ASN A 42 -1.21 -21.37 10.76
C ASN A 42 -2.40 -21.49 11.72
N LYS A 43 -3.17 -20.41 11.87
CA LYS A 43 -4.31 -20.37 12.79
C LYS A 43 -5.54 -21.11 12.28
N THR A 44 -5.80 -21.02 10.98
CA THR A 44 -7.07 -21.47 10.37
C THR A 44 -6.93 -22.74 9.55
N GLN A 45 -5.69 -23.13 9.21
CA GLN A 45 -5.36 -24.17 8.24
C GLN A 45 -5.87 -23.90 6.81
N LEU A 46 -6.29 -22.67 6.51
CA LEU A 46 -6.72 -22.24 5.18
C LEU A 46 -5.64 -21.40 4.50
N ASN A 47 -5.49 -21.61 3.18
CA ASN A 47 -4.62 -20.79 2.34
C ASN A 47 -5.24 -19.43 2.06
N ILE A 48 -4.98 -18.49 2.97
CA ILE A 48 -5.41 -17.10 2.89
C ILE A 48 -4.22 -16.27 2.46
N ILE A 49 -4.32 -15.70 1.25
CA ILE A 49 -3.32 -14.79 0.69
C ILE A 49 -3.83 -13.37 0.83
N ILE A 50 -3.10 -12.54 1.57
CA ILE A 50 -3.32 -11.11 1.69
C ILE A 50 -2.34 -10.39 0.77
N LEU A 51 -2.82 -9.40 0.02
CA LEU A 51 -1.98 -8.53 -0.80
C LEU A 51 -1.59 -7.25 -0.04
N PRO A 52 -0.48 -6.58 -0.40
CA PRO A 52 -0.05 -5.37 0.30
C PRO A 52 -1.08 -4.22 0.25
N GLU A 53 -1.83 -4.07 -0.84
CA GLU A 53 -2.92 -3.11 -0.93
C GLU A 53 -4.10 -3.47 0.01
N ASP A 54 -4.33 -4.76 0.26
CA ASP A 54 -5.33 -5.21 1.22
C ASP A 54 -4.91 -4.86 2.65
N VAL A 55 -3.62 -4.97 2.98
CA VAL A 55 -3.10 -4.51 4.29
C VAL A 55 -3.46 -3.05 4.52
N ALA A 56 -3.17 -2.17 3.56
CA ALA A 56 -3.49 -0.75 3.68
C ALA A 56 -5.00 -0.51 3.83
N ASN A 57 -5.83 -1.21 3.06
CA ASN A 57 -7.29 -1.13 3.18
C ASN A 57 -7.80 -1.63 4.55
N LEU A 58 -7.25 -2.73 5.06
CA LEU A 58 -7.58 -3.27 6.38
C LEU A 58 -7.17 -2.29 7.50
N MET A 59 -6.06 -1.58 7.34
CA MET A 59 -5.66 -0.50 8.25
C MET A 59 -6.59 0.71 8.17
N THR A 60 -7.14 1.05 7.00
CA THR A 60 -8.23 2.04 6.88
C THR A 60 -9.49 1.58 7.63
N LEU A 61 -9.88 0.32 7.48
CA LEU A 61 -11.04 -0.24 8.20
C LEU A 61 -10.85 -0.19 9.72
N LEU A 62 -9.64 -0.45 10.22
CA LEU A 62 -9.30 -0.29 11.65
C LEU A 62 -9.61 1.14 12.13
N LYS A 63 -9.29 2.16 11.33
CA LYS A 63 -9.59 3.55 11.67
C LYS A 63 -11.08 3.85 11.62
N ILE A 64 -11.80 3.35 10.61
CA ILE A 64 -13.26 3.50 10.54
C ILE A 64 -13.92 2.90 11.79
N ALA A 65 -13.50 1.71 12.21
CA ALA A 65 -14.01 1.08 13.42
C ALA A 65 -13.78 1.94 14.68
N ARG A 66 -12.63 2.62 14.80
CA ARG A 66 -12.37 3.55 15.92
C ARG A 66 -13.29 4.75 15.96
N THR A 67 -13.84 5.19 14.83
CA THR A 67 -14.83 6.28 14.84
C THR A 67 -16.19 5.86 15.41
N GLN A 68 -16.45 4.56 15.50
CA GLN A 68 -17.73 4.03 16.00
C GLN A 68 -17.74 3.89 17.53
N LEU A 69 -16.57 3.93 18.18
CA LEU A 69 -16.42 3.75 19.62
C LEU A 69 -15.34 4.68 20.18
N GLY A 70 -15.67 5.43 21.23
CA GLY A 70 -14.72 6.34 21.91
C GLY A 70 -14.99 7.81 21.65
N LYS A 71 -14.03 8.66 22.00
CA LYS A 71 -14.11 10.11 21.77
C LYS A 71 -13.68 10.43 20.34
N PHE A 72 -14.27 11.48 19.76
CA PHE A 72 -13.84 12.01 18.48
C PHE A 72 -12.33 12.29 18.46
N ASN A 73 -11.63 11.71 17.49
CA ASN A 73 -10.21 11.91 17.24
C ASN A 73 -9.97 12.23 15.75
N PRO A 74 -9.50 13.45 15.39
CA PRO A 74 -9.24 13.80 14.00
C PRO A 74 -8.15 12.94 13.34
N ASP A 75 -7.24 12.36 14.12
CA ASP A 75 -6.16 11.51 13.60
C ASP A 75 -6.69 10.25 12.92
N ASP A 76 -7.85 9.73 13.35
CA ASP A 76 -8.44 8.56 12.69
C ASP A 76 -8.77 8.86 11.23
N PHE A 77 -9.25 10.06 10.92
CA PHE A 77 -9.56 10.48 9.54
C PHE A 77 -8.28 10.82 8.74
N ILE A 78 -7.29 11.43 9.39
CA ILE A 78 -5.99 11.69 8.76
C ILE A 78 -5.32 10.37 8.35
N ASP A 79 -5.33 9.39 9.25
CA ASP A 79 -4.78 8.06 8.99
C ASP A 79 -5.57 7.32 7.91
N MET A 80 -6.91 7.41 7.87
CA MET A 80 -7.72 6.85 6.78
C MET A 80 -7.28 7.39 5.42
N CYS A 81 -7.10 8.71 5.29
CA CYS A 81 -6.61 9.33 4.06
C CYS A 81 -5.21 8.82 3.70
N GLY A 82 -4.32 8.71 4.69
CA GLY A 82 -2.97 8.22 4.51
C GLY A 82 -2.91 6.77 4.00
N TYR A 83 -3.58 5.85 4.70
CA TYR A 83 -3.62 4.44 4.30
C TYR A 83 -4.31 4.23 2.95
N SER A 84 -5.39 4.95 2.67
CA SER A 84 -6.07 4.86 1.37
C SER A 84 -5.19 5.35 0.21
N ALA A 85 -4.41 6.42 0.42
CA ALA A 85 -3.43 6.89 -0.56
C ALA A 85 -2.32 5.84 -0.81
N ILE A 86 -1.79 5.24 0.27
CA ILE A 86 -0.79 4.17 0.18
C ILE A 86 -1.34 2.95 -0.57
N ALA A 87 -2.58 2.54 -0.31
CA ALA A 87 -3.23 1.43 -1.03
C ALA A 87 -3.29 1.69 -2.54
N GLY A 88 -3.64 2.92 -2.94
CA GLY A 88 -3.64 3.35 -4.34
C GLY A 88 -2.25 3.29 -4.98
N GLU A 89 -1.23 3.78 -4.28
CA GLU A 89 0.17 3.74 -4.74
C GLU A 89 0.66 2.30 -4.94
N ILE A 90 0.41 1.42 -3.97
CA ILE A 90 0.77 0.00 -4.04
C ILE A 90 0.11 -0.66 -5.24
N LYS A 91 -1.20 -0.48 -5.40
CA LYS A 91 -1.98 -1.08 -6.50
C LYS A 91 -1.48 -0.59 -7.86
N HIS A 92 -1.18 0.70 -7.98
CA HIS A 92 -0.63 1.27 -9.20
C HIS A 92 0.73 0.66 -9.56
N LYS A 93 1.67 0.59 -8.61
CA LYS A 93 2.99 -0.03 -8.81
C LYS A 93 2.88 -1.52 -9.19
N ARG A 94 2.00 -2.28 -8.54
CA ARG A 94 1.78 -3.70 -8.84
C ARG A 94 1.19 -3.94 -10.23
N GLN A 95 0.28 -3.08 -10.68
CA GLN A 95 -0.25 -3.15 -12.05
C GLN A 95 0.85 -2.93 -13.09
N GLN A 96 1.77 -1.96 -12.87
CA GLN A 96 2.91 -1.73 -13.76
C GLN A 96 3.89 -2.91 -13.82
N LEU A 97 4.14 -3.57 -12.69
CA LEU A 97 4.97 -4.79 -12.65
C LEU A 97 4.33 -5.94 -13.44
N SER A 98 3.03 -6.17 -13.25
CA SER A 98 2.28 -7.20 -13.96
C SER A 98 2.28 -6.97 -15.48
N THR A 99 2.08 -5.72 -15.93
CA THR A 99 2.13 -5.40 -17.37
C THR A 99 3.52 -5.55 -17.96
N THR A 100 4.58 -5.26 -17.21
CA THR A 100 5.97 -5.35 -17.70
C THR A 100 6.47 -6.79 -17.77
N LEU A 101 6.05 -7.67 -16.86
CA LEU A 101 6.42 -9.10 -16.87
C LEU A 101 5.78 -9.88 -18.03
N GLY A 102 4.66 -9.38 -18.58
CA GLY A 102 4.02 -9.93 -19.79
C GLY A 102 4.61 -9.42 -21.12
N VAL A 103 5.50 -8.42 -21.07
CA VAL A 103 6.25 -7.97 -22.25
C VAL A 103 7.57 -8.72 -22.26
N SER A 104 7.62 -9.82 -23.02
CA SER A 104 8.89 -10.44 -23.41
C SER A 104 9.88 -9.36 -23.84
N ASN A 105 11.13 -9.52 -23.44
CA ASN A 105 12.28 -8.65 -23.72
C ASN A 105 12.65 -8.57 -25.24
N ASP A 106 11.68 -8.47 -26.15
CA ASP A 106 11.83 -8.41 -27.61
C ASP A 106 12.44 -7.10 -28.14
N LYS A 107 13.00 -6.27 -27.24
CA LYS A 107 13.78 -5.07 -27.60
C LYS A 107 15.29 -5.25 -27.41
N LYS A 108 15.80 -6.48 -27.50
CA LYS A 108 17.18 -6.72 -27.95
C LYS A 108 17.11 -7.33 -29.35
N ASP A 109 17.92 -6.82 -30.28
CA ASP A 109 18.15 -7.35 -31.64
C ASP A 109 17.38 -6.74 -32.84
N LYS A 110 17.12 -5.42 -32.85
CA LYS A 110 16.96 -4.69 -34.13
C LYS A 110 17.70 -3.36 -34.16
N LYS A 111 19.03 -3.46 -34.19
CA LYS A 111 20.01 -2.48 -34.72
C LYS A 111 21.36 -3.19 -34.53
N THR A 112 21.98 -3.80 -35.54
CA THR A 112 22.68 -3.10 -36.62
C THR A 112 23.17 -4.12 -37.63
N ILE A 113 22.48 -4.31 -38.76
CA ILE A 113 23.11 -4.74 -40.03
C ILE A 113 22.32 -4.07 -41.16
N ASN A 114 22.73 -2.86 -41.55
CA ASN A 114 22.48 -2.39 -42.90
C ASN A 114 23.81 -2.40 -43.64
N LYS A 115 23.87 -3.24 -44.67
CA LYS A 115 24.81 -3.15 -45.79
C LYS A 115 24.51 -1.91 -46.63
#